data_AF-A0A421EI18-F1
#
_entry.id   AF-A0A421EI18-F1
#
_cell.length_a   1.000
_cell.length_b   1.000
_cell.length_c   1.000
_cell.angle_alpha   90.00
_cell.angle_beta   90.00
_cell.angle_gamma   90.00
#
_symmetry.space_group_name_H-M   'P 1'
#
loop_
_entity.id
_entity.type
_entity.pdbx_description
1 polymer ?
#
loop_
_entity_poly.entity_id
_entity_poly.type
_entity_poly.pdbx_seq_one_letter_code
_entity_poly.pdbx_strand_id
1 'polypeptide(L)'
;MSQDQKPRRRPIEISFPIDQVNEIAEKEAHAKRYYRPVYTMHKWWARRLGSVFRTMLLYSLADGEMSVDTDGQSTIDGLPEVDWENPDALWDYYLEDIDFGDKTVLDPFMGGGTSIVESLRMGCNAIGSELNPVAWFVVKKEVEPVDLDELDAAFEEIKESVGEEIQEYYR
;
A
#
# COMPACT_ATOMS: atom_id res chain seq x y z
N MET A 1 -18.05 29.19 -5.06
CA MET A 1 -17.01 29.13 -6.11
C MET A 1 -15.76 28.61 -5.43
N SER A 2 -15.62 27.29 -5.33
CA SER A 2 -14.41 26.69 -4.75
C SER A 2 -13.33 26.79 -5.80
N GLN A 3 -12.29 27.58 -5.53
CA GLN A 3 -11.13 27.64 -6.42
C GLN A 3 -10.42 26.30 -6.35
N ASP A 4 -10.11 25.77 -7.52
CA ASP A 4 -9.43 24.51 -7.80
C ASP A 4 -8.13 24.41 -6.96
N GLN A 5 -8.15 23.68 -5.85
CA GLN A 5 -6.99 23.44 -4.97
C GLN A 5 -6.02 22.41 -5.58
N LYS A 6 -5.90 22.39 -6.91
CA LYS A 6 -4.92 21.55 -7.59
C LYS A 6 -3.60 22.29 -7.70
N PRO A 7 -2.49 21.68 -7.25
CA PRO A 7 -1.20 22.35 -7.29
C PRO A 7 -0.76 22.51 -8.75
N ARG A 8 -0.13 23.65 -9.06
CA ARG A 8 0.35 23.96 -10.42
C ARG A 8 1.38 22.93 -10.92
N ARG A 9 2.15 22.37 -9.99
CA ARG A 9 3.14 21.30 -10.18
C ARG A 9 2.85 20.22 -9.16
N ARG A 10 3.12 18.95 -9.47
CA ARG A 10 2.92 17.89 -8.48
C ARG A 10 4.00 17.98 -7.39
N PRO A 11 3.70 17.66 -6.12
CA PRO A 11 4.68 17.75 -5.04
C PRO A 11 6.01 17.06 -5.36
N ILE A 12 5.97 15.88 -5.98
CA ILE A 12 7.15 15.11 -6.40
C ILE A 12 8.09 15.86 -7.36
N GLU A 13 7.58 16.85 -8.08
CA GLU A 13 8.38 17.69 -8.99
C GLU A 13 9.07 18.86 -8.27
N ILE A 14 8.72 19.10 -7.01
CA ILE A 14 9.21 20.20 -6.17
C ILE A 14 10.17 19.65 -5.10
N SER A 15 9.70 18.71 -4.28
CA SER A 15 10.49 18.04 -3.26
C SER A 15 10.12 16.57 -3.13
N PHE A 16 11.03 15.79 -2.54
CA PHE A 16 10.81 14.39 -2.20
C PHE A 16 11.56 14.09 -0.91
N PRO A 17 10.97 13.42 0.09
CA PRO A 17 11.53 13.30 1.43
C PRO A 17 12.54 12.15 1.48
N ILE A 18 13.67 12.32 0.79
CA ILE A 18 14.67 11.26 0.56
C ILE A 18 15.22 10.72 1.89
N ASP A 19 15.57 11.60 2.82
CA ASP A 19 16.18 11.18 4.09
C ASP A 19 15.18 10.38 4.93
N GLN A 20 13.94 10.86 5.03
CA GLN A 20 12.90 10.23 5.83
C GLN A 20 12.42 8.90 5.22
N VAL A 21 12.21 8.85 3.90
CA VAL A 21 11.82 7.60 3.23
C VAL A 21 12.94 6.57 3.29
N ASN A 22 14.22 6.99 3.24
CA ASN A 22 15.34 6.07 3.31
C ASN A 22 15.40 5.36 4.67
N GLU A 23 15.16 6.08 5.76
CA GLU A 23 15.12 5.49 7.11
C GLU A 23 14.07 4.38 7.23
N ILE A 24 12.86 4.62 6.71
CA ILE A 24 11.77 3.62 6.74
C ILE A 24 12.05 2.48 5.77
N ALA A 25 12.57 2.78 4.58
CA ALA A 25 12.91 1.80 3.57
C ALA A 25 13.98 0.81 4.05
N GLU A 26 15.00 1.29 4.77
CA GLU A 26 16.03 0.43 5.38
C GLU A 26 15.40 -0.55 6.39
N LYS A 27 14.54 -0.04 7.29
CA LYS A 27 13.83 -0.90 8.26
C LYS A 27 12.94 -1.93 7.56
N GLU A 28 12.19 -1.51 6.54
CA GLU A 28 11.32 -2.40 5.75
C GLU A 28 12.15 -3.48 5.05
N ALA A 29 13.26 -3.11 4.41
CA ALA A 29 14.08 -4.02 3.62
C ALA A 29 14.63 -5.19 4.45
N HIS A 30 14.97 -4.95 5.72
CA HIS A 30 15.54 -5.94 6.63
C HIS A 30 14.47 -6.83 7.31
N ALA A 31 13.22 -6.39 7.36
CA ALA A 31 12.16 -7.04 8.15
C ALA A 31 10.81 -7.12 7.40
N LYS A 32 10.85 -7.32 6.07
CA LYS A 32 9.67 -7.38 5.19
C LYS A 32 8.55 -8.29 5.71
N ARG A 33 8.90 -9.41 6.34
CA ARG A 33 7.92 -10.38 6.86
C ARG A 33 7.03 -9.82 7.97
N TYR A 34 7.55 -8.89 8.76
CA TYR A 34 6.80 -8.27 9.85
C TYR A 34 6.00 -7.05 9.38
N TYR A 35 6.57 -6.25 8.47
CA TYR A 35 5.94 -5.00 8.03
C TYR A 35 5.03 -5.14 6.81
N ARG A 36 5.19 -6.21 6.01
CA ARG A 36 4.44 -6.45 4.77
C ARG A 36 3.95 -7.90 4.64
N PRO A 37 3.04 -8.37 5.52
CA PRO A 37 2.58 -9.77 5.51
C PRO A 37 2.03 -10.21 4.15
N VAL A 38 1.27 -9.36 3.46
CA VAL A 38 0.70 -9.65 2.13
C VAL A 38 1.79 -9.99 1.10
N TYR A 39 2.96 -9.31 1.16
CA TYR A 39 4.09 -9.58 0.26
C TYR A 39 4.84 -10.88 0.59
N THR A 40 4.43 -11.60 1.63
CA THR A 40 5.01 -12.90 2.00
C THR A 40 4.20 -14.09 1.54
N MET A 41 3.02 -13.87 0.95
CA MET A 41 2.24 -14.93 0.29
C MET A 41 3.06 -15.68 -0.77
N HIS A 42 3.89 -14.96 -1.53
CA HIS A 42 4.83 -15.56 -2.46
C HIS A 42 6.10 -14.74 -2.61
N LYS A 43 7.25 -15.41 -2.71
CA LYS A 43 8.53 -14.74 -2.95
C LYS A 43 8.60 -14.28 -4.41
N TRP A 44 8.57 -12.96 -4.63
CA TRP A 44 8.84 -12.36 -5.94
C TRP A 44 10.20 -11.66 -5.98
N TRP A 45 10.89 -11.76 -7.13
CA TRP A 45 12.20 -11.14 -7.33
C TRP A 45 12.05 -9.64 -7.63
N ALA A 46 13.03 -8.84 -7.22
CA ALA A 46 13.08 -7.39 -7.50
C ALA A 46 11.84 -6.58 -7.06
N ARG A 47 11.08 -7.06 -6.06
CA ARG A 47 9.94 -6.33 -5.51
C ARG A 47 10.39 -5.03 -4.83
N ARG A 48 9.84 -3.90 -5.29
CA ARG A 48 10.05 -2.58 -4.68
C ARG A 48 9.43 -2.52 -3.29
N LEU A 49 10.03 -1.72 -2.41
CA LEU A 49 9.54 -1.52 -1.05
C LEU A 49 8.24 -0.72 -1.07
N GLY A 50 7.28 -1.13 -0.24
CA GLY A 50 6.00 -0.45 -0.12
C GLY A 50 6.17 0.98 0.39
N SER A 51 7.11 1.22 1.31
CA SER A 51 7.42 2.56 1.84
C SER A 51 7.84 3.54 0.75
N VAL A 52 8.73 3.11 -0.14
CA VAL A 52 9.17 3.93 -1.27
C VAL A 52 8.00 4.19 -2.22
N PHE A 53 7.23 3.15 -2.56
CA PHE A 53 6.12 3.32 -3.50
C PHE A 53 4.97 4.16 -2.93
N ARG A 54 4.64 3.99 -1.64
CA ARG A 54 3.68 4.85 -0.92
C ARG A 54 4.12 6.31 -0.93
N THR A 55 5.40 6.58 -0.69
CA THR A 55 5.94 7.96 -0.77
C THR A 55 5.81 8.53 -2.18
N MET A 56 6.10 7.71 -3.19
CA MET A 56 5.90 8.11 -4.59
C MET A 56 4.43 8.44 -4.88
N LEU A 57 3.48 7.60 -4.45
CA LEU A 57 2.05 7.87 -4.60
C LEU A 57 1.64 9.15 -3.89
N LEU A 58 2.04 9.30 -2.62
CA LEU A 58 1.75 10.48 -1.82
C LEU A 58 2.19 11.77 -2.53
N TYR A 59 3.45 11.85 -2.94
CA TYR A 59 4.00 13.05 -3.57
C TYR A 59 3.55 13.21 -5.04
N SER A 60 3.09 12.16 -5.69
CA SER A 60 2.60 12.24 -7.08
C SER A 60 1.13 12.62 -7.18
N LEU A 61 0.31 12.18 -6.21
CA LEU A 61 -1.14 12.26 -6.27
C LEU A 61 -1.75 13.32 -5.35
N ALA A 62 -1.02 13.75 -4.31
CA ALA A 62 -1.51 14.78 -3.39
C ALA A 62 -1.92 16.06 -4.13
N ASP A 63 -3.14 16.47 -3.84
CA ASP A 63 -3.78 17.71 -4.22
C ASP A 63 -4.94 17.98 -3.25
N GLY A 64 -5.63 19.11 -3.38
CA GLY A 64 -6.73 19.48 -2.48
C GLY A 64 -7.98 18.59 -2.55
N GLU A 65 -7.99 17.54 -3.37
CA GLU A 65 -9.07 16.53 -3.36
C GLU A 65 -8.75 15.36 -2.43
N MET A 66 -7.52 15.24 -1.91
CA MET A 66 -7.17 14.18 -0.97
C MET A 66 -7.89 14.36 0.36
N SER A 67 -8.22 13.26 1.02
CA SER A 67 -8.78 13.26 2.36
C SER A 67 -8.01 12.32 3.27
N VAL A 68 -8.19 12.50 4.57
CA VAL A 68 -7.62 11.61 5.60
C VAL A 68 -8.79 10.93 6.29
N ASP A 69 -8.78 9.60 6.30
CA ASP A 69 -9.74 8.81 7.04
C ASP A 69 -9.41 8.89 8.53
N THR A 70 -10.31 9.53 9.29
CA THR A 70 -10.16 9.71 10.73
C THR A 70 -10.60 8.50 11.55
N ASP A 71 -11.31 7.54 10.94
CA ASP A 71 -11.71 6.30 11.60
C ASP A 71 -10.59 5.24 11.57
N GLY A 72 -9.57 5.47 10.74
CA GLY A 72 -8.38 4.63 10.58
C GLY A 72 -7.22 4.97 11.51
N GLN A 73 -6.00 4.80 10.99
CA GLN A 73 -4.76 5.19 11.67
C GLN A 73 -4.60 6.71 11.66
N SER A 74 -4.53 7.28 12.85
CA SER A 74 -4.09 8.66 13.06
C SER A 74 -2.91 8.73 14.02
N THR A 75 -1.85 9.43 13.62
CA THR A 75 -0.59 9.52 14.36
C THR A 75 -0.30 10.92 14.90
N ILE A 76 -0.91 11.96 14.32
CA ILE A 76 -0.67 13.36 14.68
C ILE A 76 -2.00 14.11 14.86
N ASP A 77 -2.15 14.77 16.02
CA ASP A 77 -3.25 15.70 16.25
C ASP A 77 -3.03 17.01 15.46
N GLY A 78 -3.91 17.28 14.49
CA GLY A 78 -3.90 18.54 13.75
C GLY A 78 -2.82 18.61 12.68
N LEU A 79 -3.04 17.90 11.57
CA LEU A 79 -2.17 17.92 10.41
C LEU A 79 -1.97 19.35 9.87
N PRO A 80 -0.73 19.72 9.49
CA PRO A 80 -0.45 21.05 8.96
C PRO A 80 -1.10 21.25 7.60
N GLU A 81 -1.50 22.48 7.28
CA GLU A 81 -1.90 22.82 5.91
C GLU A 81 -0.71 22.64 4.96
N VAL A 82 -0.96 21.99 3.82
CA VAL A 82 0.09 21.72 2.82
C VAL A 82 0.29 22.97 1.96
N ASP A 83 1.48 23.56 2.05
CA ASP A 83 1.95 24.54 1.06
C ASP A 83 2.34 23.80 -0.23
N TRP A 84 1.55 23.99 -1.27
CA TRP A 84 1.77 23.35 -2.56
C TRP A 84 3.01 23.87 -3.33
N GLU A 85 3.56 25.03 -2.95
CA GLU A 85 4.84 25.52 -3.49
C GLU A 85 6.05 25.00 -2.68
N ASN A 86 5.82 24.52 -1.45
CA ASN A 86 6.83 23.92 -0.59
C ASN A 86 6.24 22.73 0.23
N PRO A 87 6.09 21.55 -0.39
CA PRO A 87 5.28 20.45 0.15
C PRO A 87 6.02 19.60 1.20
N ASP A 88 6.95 20.18 1.97
CA ASP A 88 7.71 19.46 2.99
C ASP A 88 6.80 18.92 4.11
N ALA A 89 5.74 19.67 4.45
CA ALA A 89 4.71 19.28 5.41
C ALA A 89 3.90 18.04 4.96
N LEU A 90 3.94 17.67 3.68
CA LEU A 90 3.25 16.48 3.18
C LEU A 90 3.78 15.20 3.83
N TRP A 91 5.02 15.19 4.31
CA TRP A 91 5.57 14.04 5.02
C TRP A 91 4.80 13.68 6.29
N ASP A 92 4.20 14.67 6.98
CA ASP A 92 3.40 14.43 8.19
C ASP A 92 2.14 13.61 7.89
N TYR A 93 1.70 13.56 6.64
CA TYR A 93 0.59 12.72 6.19
C TYR A 93 1.01 11.27 5.91
N TYR A 94 2.31 10.95 5.84
CA TYR A 94 2.78 9.65 5.36
C TYR A 94 2.23 8.45 6.17
N LEU A 95 2.06 8.61 7.48
CA LEU A 95 1.54 7.57 8.38
C LEU A 95 0.02 7.58 8.54
N GLU A 96 -0.67 8.58 7.99
CA GLU A 96 -2.11 8.70 8.08
C GLU A 96 -2.80 7.86 6.98
N ASP A 97 -4.05 7.48 7.23
CA ASP A 97 -4.86 6.78 6.23
C ASP A 97 -5.42 7.77 5.20
N ILE A 98 -4.60 8.04 4.17
CA ILE A 98 -4.96 8.94 3.07
C ILE A 98 -5.85 8.21 2.06
N ASP A 99 -6.93 8.89 1.66
CA ASP A 99 -7.80 8.49 0.55
C ASP A 99 -7.70 9.49 -0.61
N PHE A 100 -7.28 8.99 -1.77
CA PHE A 100 -7.21 9.73 -3.03
C PHE A 100 -8.48 9.62 -3.90
N GLY A 101 -9.50 8.90 -3.44
CA GLY A 101 -10.79 8.72 -4.10
C GLY A 101 -10.65 8.11 -5.49
N ASP A 102 -11.35 8.69 -6.47
CA ASP A 102 -11.49 8.11 -7.81
C ASP A 102 -10.21 8.13 -8.68
N LYS A 103 -9.06 8.57 -8.14
CA LYS A 103 -7.79 8.58 -8.89
C LYS A 103 -7.40 7.15 -9.27
N THR A 104 -6.96 6.97 -10.52
CA THR A 104 -6.56 5.66 -11.07
C THR A 104 -5.05 5.60 -11.28
N VAL A 105 -4.42 4.56 -10.73
CA VAL A 105 -3.00 4.22 -10.97
C VAL A 105 -2.91 3.07 -11.96
N LEU A 106 -2.17 3.27 -13.05
CA LEU A 106 -1.85 2.25 -14.04
C LEU A 106 -0.40 1.82 -13.89
N ASP A 107 -0.17 0.53 -13.69
CA ASP A 107 1.15 -0.10 -13.82
C ASP A 107 1.14 -1.18 -14.92
N PRO A 108 1.70 -0.88 -16.11
CA PRO A 108 1.72 -1.82 -17.21
C PRO A 108 2.73 -2.97 -17.03
N PHE A 109 3.59 -2.89 -16.00
CA PHE A 109 4.65 -3.86 -15.69
C PHE A 109 4.72 -4.10 -14.17
N MET A 110 3.59 -4.46 -13.58
CA MET A 110 3.43 -4.47 -12.12
C MET A 110 4.36 -5.42 -11.38
N GLY A 111 4.87 -6.46 -12.05
CA GLY A 111 5.74 -7.46 -11.46
C GLY A 111 5.11 -8.06 -10.21
N GLY A 112 5.76 -7.83 -9.06
CA GLY A 112 5.26 -8.31 -7.77
C GLY A 112 4.02 -7.61 -7.28
N GLY A 113 3.61 -6.46 -7.84
CA GLY A 113 2.36 -5.78 -7.49
C GLY A 113 2.42 -4.81 -6.32
N THR A 114 3.61 -4.37 -5.89
CA THR A 114 3.74 -3.30 -4.88
C THR A 114 2.95 -2.06 -5.27
N SER A 115 2.96 -1.71 -6.56
CA SER A 115 2.23 -0.57 -7.09
C SER A 115 0.72 -0.71 -6.89
N ILE A 116 0.18 -1.87 -7.21
CA ILE A 116 -1.24 -2.18 -7.10
C ILE A 116 -1.67 -2.17 -5.63
N VAL A 117 -0.94 -2.87 -4.77
CA VAL A 117 -1.28 -2.99 -3.35
C VAL A 117 -1.21 -1.63 -2.65
N GLU A 118 -0.14 -0.85 -2.85
CA GLU A 118 -0.05 0.46 -2.19
C GLU A 118 -1.06 1.46 -2.76
N SER A 119 -1.43 1.37 -4.05
CA SER A 119 -2.47 2.24 -4.63
C SER A 119 -3.83 1.99 -3.99
N LEU A 120 -4.23 0.71 -3.87
CA LEU A 120 -5.49 0.33 -3.21
C LEU A 120 -5.50 0.74 -1.73
N ARG A 121 -4.36 0.63 -1.03
CA ARG A 121 -4.22 1.08 0.36
C ARG A 121 -4.32 2.60 0.54
N MET A 122 -4.17 3.38 -0.53
CA MET A 122 -4.35 4.84 -0.52
C MET A 122 -5.67 5.28 -1.18
N GLY A 123 -6.64 4.37 -1.23
CA GLY A 123 -7.99 4.62 -1.76
C GLY A 123 -8.06 4.78 -3.28
N CYS A 124 -6.97 4.58 -4.02
CA CYS A 124 -6.99 4.69 -5.47
C CYS A 124 -7.63 3.48 -6.15
N ASN A 125 -8.17 3.70 -7.35
CA ASN A 125 -8.35 2.63 -8.32
C ASN A 125 -6.98 2.16 -8.85
N ALA A 126 -6.81 0.86 -9.07
CA ALA A 126 -5.54 0.30 -9.56
C ALA A 126 -5.76 -0.62 -10.77
N ILE A 127 -4.97 -0.41 -11.83
CA ILE A 127 -4.95 -1.25 -13.04
C ILE A 127 -3.52 -1.78 -13.20
N GLY A 128 -3.37 -3.10 -13.14
CA GLY A 128 -2.09 -3.78 -13.28
C GLY A 128 -2.06 -4.73 -14.48
N SER A 129 -0.94 -4.72 -15.21
CA SER A 129 -0.65 -5.71 -16.25
C SER A 129 0.71 -6.33 -16.00
N GLU A 130 0.80 -7.65 -16.24
CA GLU A 130 2.04 -8.40 -16.18
C GLU A 130 1.96 -9.57 -17.16
N LEU A 131 3.03 -9.78 -17.93
CA LEU A 131 3.12 -10.87 -18.88
C LEU A 131 3.29 -12.22 -18.15
N ASN A 132 4.01 -12.22 -17.03
CA ASN A 132 4.23 -13.43 -16.26
C ASN A 132 2.95 -13.85 -15.51
N PRO A 133 2.36 -15.02 -15.84
CA PRO A 133 1.09 -15.44 -15.24
C PRO A 133 1.20 -15.75 -13.74
N VAL A 134 2.40 -16.09 -13.25
CA VAL A 134 2.63 -16.34 -11.81
C VAL A 134 2.58 -15.03 -11.04
N ALA A 135 3.27 -13.98 -11.51
CA ALA A 135 3.18 -12.67 -10.87
C ALA A 135 1.74 -12.14 -10.91
N TRP A 136 1.09 -12.21 -12.08
CA TRP A 136 -0.29 -11.79 -12.21
C TRP A 136 -1.20 -12.51 -11.22
N PHE A 137 -1.07 -13.83 -11.08
CA PHE A 137 -1.89 -14.61 -10.15
C PHE A 137 -1.60 -14.25 -8.70
N VAL A 138 -0.33 -14.07 -8.33
CA VAL A 138 0.07 -13.64 -6.98
C VAL A 138 -0.56 -12.29 -6.66
N VAL A 139 -0.40 -11.28 -7.51
CA VAL A 139 -0.95 -9.94 -7.28
C VAL A 139 -2.47 -9.98 -7.20
N LYS A 140 -3.13 -10.74 -8.10
CA LYS A 140 -4.57 -10.94 -8.04
C LYS A 140 -4.99 -11.46 -6.65
N LYS A 141 -4.30 -12.48 -6.13
CA LYS A 141 -4.61 -13.05 -4.82
C LYS A 141 -4.26 -12.14 -3.65
N GLU A 142 -3.22 -11.32 -3.78
CA GLU A 142 -2.82 -10.34 -2.75
C GLU A 142 -3.88 -9.25 -2.53
N VAL A 143 -4.72 -8.96 -3.54
CA VAL A 143 -5.72 -7.87 -3.51
C VAL A 143 -7.16 -8.36 -3.63
N GLU A 144 -7.38 -9.67 -3.76
CA GLU A 144 -8.72 -10.22 -3.88
C GLU A 144 -9.46 -10.06 -2.54
N PRO A 145 -10.69 -9.52 -2.54
CA PRO A 145 -11.49 -9.49 -1.32
C PRO A 145 -11.76 -10.92 -0.85
N VAL A 146 -11.62 -11.14 0.46
CA VAL A 146 -11.84 -12.43 1.10
C VAL A 146 -12.99 -12.30 2.09
N ASP A 147 -13.94 -13.23 2.01
CA ASP A 147 -14.95 -13.40 3.05
C ASP A 147 -14.30 -14.10 4.25
N LEU A 148 -14.25 -13.40 5.39
CA LEU A 148 -13.58 -13.89 6.58
C LEU A 148 -14.34 -15.04 7.23
N ASP A 149 -15.67 -15.04 7.15
CA ASP A 149 -16.50 -16.11 7.71
C ASP A 149 -16.32 -17.40 6.88
N GLU A 150 -16.25 -17.29 5.56
CA GLU A 150 -15.95 -18.42 4.67
C GLU A 150 -14.52 -18.95 4.90
N LEU A 151 -13.55 -18.05 5.08
CA LEU A 151 -12.16 -18.43 5.37
C LEU A 151 -12.04 -19.21 6.69
N ASP A 152 -12.68 -18.72 7.75
CA ASP A 152 -12.66 -19.38 9.06
C ASP A 152 -13.37 -20.74 9.01
N ALA A 153 -14.49 -20.84 8.29
CA ALA A 153 -15.19 -22.10 8.07
C ALA A 153 -14.31 -23.12 7.33
N ALA A 154 -13.63 -22.70 6.25
CA ALA A 154 -12.72 -23.56 5.49
C ALA A 154 -11.51 -24.01 6.33
N PHE A 155 -10.99 -23.14 7.19
CA PHE A 155 -9.92 -23.49 8.12
C PHE A 155 -10.35 -24.58 9.11
N GLU A 156 -11.52 -24.43 9.73
CA GLU A 156 -12.02 -25.43 10.68
C GLU A 156 -12.31 -26.78 10.00
N GLU A 157 -12.84 -26.79 8.77
CA GLU A 157 -13.01 -28.03 7.98
C GLU A 157 -11.67 -28.77 7.75
N ILE A 158 -10.61 -28.03 7.36
CA ILE A 158 -9.27 -28.60 7.15
C ILE A 158 -8.70 -29.13 8.47
N LYS A 159 -8.86 -28.36 9.55
CA LYS A 159 -8.37 -28.73 10.88
C LYS A 159 -9.07 -29.99 11.41
N GLU A 160 -10.37 -30.13 11.21
CA GLU A 160 -11.11 -31.33 11.62
C GLU A 160 -10.75 -32.55 10.77
N SER A 161 -10.50 -32.35 9.47
CA SER A 161 -10.23 -33.46 8.53
C SER A 161 -8.81 -34.04 8.62
N VAL A 162 -7.79 -33.19 8.78
CA VAL A 162 -6.37 -33.61 8.76
C VAL A 162 -5.54 -33.09 9.93
N GLY A 163 -6.13 -32.30 10.83
CA GLY A 163 -5.40 -31.64 11.90
C GLY A 163 -4.75 -32.61 12.89
N GLU A 164 -5.46 -33.67 13.29
CA GLU A 164 -4.89 -34.69 14.19
C GLU A 164 -3.67 -35.39 13.57
N GLU A 165 -3.78 -35.83 12.31
CA GLU A 165 -2.68 -36.48 11.57
C GLU A 165 -1.45 -35.58 11.47
N ILE A 166 -1.65 -34.31 11.10
CA ILE A 166 -0.54 -33.35 10.96
C ILE A 166 0.12 -33.11 12.33
N GLN A 167 -0.65 -32.94 13.41
CA GLN A 167 -0.13 -32.66 14.74
C GLN A 167 0.76 -33.78 15.29
N GLU A 168 0.58 -35.03 14.87
CA GLU A 168 1.46 -36.13 15.29
C GLU A 168 2.92 -35.94 14.86
N TYR A 169 3.16 -35.22 13.76
CA TYR A 169 4.51 -34.93 13.25
C TYR A 169 5.22 -33.79 13.97
N TYR A 170 4.53 -33.03 14.83
CA TYR A 170 5.08 -31.89 15.58
C TYR A 170 5.39 -32.23 17.06
N ARG A 171 5.52 -33.52 17.38
CA ARG A 171 5.94 -34.01 18.71
C ARG A 171 7.43 -33.79 18.99
#